data_AF-A0A2H3DUE8-F1
#
_entry.id   AF-A0A2H3DUE8-F1
#
_cell.length_a   1.000
_cell.length_b   1.000
_cell.length_c   1.000
_cell.angle_alpha   90.00
_cell.angle_beta   90.00
_cell.angle_gamma   90.00
#
_symmetry.space_group_name_H-M   'P 1'
#
loop_
_entity.id
_entity.type
_entity.pdbx_description
1 polymer ?
#
loop_
_entity_poly.entity_id
_entity_poly.type
_entity_poly.pdbx_seq_one_letter_code
_entity_poly.pdbx_strand_id
1 'polypeptide(L)'
;MFTGPTLPTEEEIECTPLLVRHCNVMHSLQWLCLNHCDYSDVELSEANMSTYLDGKAPIAVVYKDRSGNKIPKGMSIFDNDEADGTIEGPCPVVVYGLIGEYLETKSINEQKTMAT
;
A
#
# COMPACT_ATOMS: atom_id res chain seq x y z
N MET A 1 -0.40 6.10 4.17
CA MET A 1 0.13 6.29 2.80
C MET A 1 -0.30 5.08 1.99
N PHE A 2 -1.18 5.26 1.00
CA PHE A 2 -1.55 4.19 0.07
C PHE A 2 -0.61 4.27 -1.14
N THR A 3 0.06 3.17 -1.46
CA THR A 3 0.96 3.04 -2.62
C THR A 3 0.46 1.92 -3.51
N GLY A 4 -0.23 2.28 -4.59
CA GLY A 4 -0.70 1.35 -5.61
C GLY A 4 0.14 1.44 -6.88
N PRO A 5 0.16 0.39 -7.72
CA PRO A 5 0.79 0.41 -9.04
C PRO A 5 -0.02 1.24 -10.07
N THR A 6 -1.23 1.66 -9.71
CA THR A 6 -2.15 2.44 -10.54
C THR A 6 -2.71 3.57 -9.69
N LEU A 7 -2.85 4.77 -10.29
CA LEU A 7 -3.54 5.88 -9.65
C LEU A 7 -5.02 5.52 -9.52
N PRO A 8 -5.60 5.51 -8.31
CA PRO A 8 -7.01 5.20 -8.15
C PRO A 8 -7.87 6.28 -8.83
N THR A 9 -8.94 5.84 -9.46
CA THR A 9 -9.99 6.69 -10.03
C THR A 9 -10.81 7.34 -8.92
N GLU A 10 -11.56 8.41 -9.24
CA GLU A 10 -12.40 9.10 -8.26
C GLU A 10 -13.47 8.15 -7.68
N GLU A 11 -14.06 7.26 -8.50
CA GLU A 11 -15.03 6.26 -8.04
C GLU A 11 -14.43 5.26 -7.03
N GLU A 12 -13.19 4.82 -7.26
CA GLU A 12 -12.47 3.95 -6.32
C GLU A 12 -12.12 4.69 -5.02
N ILE A 13 -11.80 5.99 -5.12
CA ILE A 13 -11.60 6.85 -3.95
C ILE A 13 -12.91 7.01 -3.17
N GLU A 14 -14.06 7.16 -3.83
CA GLU A 14 -15.35 7.26 -3.14
C GLU A 14 -15.74 5.97 -2.39
N CYS A 15 -15.24 4.83 -2.85
CA CYS A 15 -15.44 3.54 -2.20
C CYS A 15 -14.44 3.25 -1.07
N THR A 16 -13.49 4.16 -0.79
CA THR A 16 -12.49 3.94 0.25
C THR A 16 -13.12 3.99 1.65
N PRO A 17 -12.79 3.07 2.57
CA PRO A 17 -13.25 3.15 3.96
C PRO A 17 -12.62 4.32 4.73
N LEU A 18 -11.73 5.08 4.09
CA LEU A 18 -10.96 6.17 4.70
C LEU A 18 -11.62 7.55 4.51
N LEU A 19 -12.81 7.64 3.90
CA LEU A 19 -13.50 8.93 3.75
C LEU A 19 -13.91 9.50 5.10
N VAL A 20 -13.51 10.74 5.36
CA VAL A 20 -13.96 11.49 6.53
C VAL A 20 -15.30 12.16 6.20
N ARG A 21 -16.37 11.71 6.87
CA ARG A 21 -17.70 12.35 6.85
C ARG A 21 -17.88 13.24 8.08
N HIS A 22 -17.03 14.25 8.21
CA HIS A 22 -16.93 15.05 9.43
C HIS A 22 -18.23 15.78 9.75
N CYS A 23 -19.04 16.15 8.75
CA CYS A 23 -20.37 16.73 8.98
C CYS A 23 -21.29 15.76 9.75
N ASN A 24 -21.35 14.51 9.30
CA ASN A 24 -22.19 13.48 9.94
C ASN A 24 -21.68 13.13 11.33
N VAL A 25 -20.34 13.04 11.49
CA VAL A 25 -19.71 12.81 12.80
C VAL A 25 -20.03 13.95 13.75
N MET A 26 -19.88 15.21 13.32
CA MET A 26 -20.20 16.38 14.15
C MET A 26 -21.65 16.37 14.60
N HIS A 27 -22.59 16.12 13.67
CA HIS A 27 -24.01 16.05 14.00
C HIS A 27 -24.29 14.96 15.03
N SER A 28 -23.68 13.78 14.85
CA SER A 28 -23.85 12.64 15.78
C SER A 28 -23.30 12.94 17.16
N LEU A 29 -22.14 13.60 17.24
CA LEU A 29 -21.53 14.03 18.51
C LEU A 29 -22.37 15.09 19.21
N GLN A 30 -22.87 16.09 18.48
CA GLN A 30 -23.79 17.10 19.02
C GLN A 30 -25.05 16.45 19.58
N TRP A 31 -25.65 15.53 18.83
CA TRP A 31 -26.80 14.76 19.30
C TRP A 31 -26.48 13.99 20.58
N LEU A 32 -25.32 13.31 20.64
CA LEU A 32 -24.91 12.55 21.81
C LEU A 32 -24.76 13.43 23.05
N CYS A 33 -24.06 14.57 22.93
CA CYS A 33 -23.88 15.52 24.03
C CYS A 33 -25.22 16.09 24.54
N LEU A 34 -26.20 16.29 23.65
CA LEU A 34 -27.54 16.79 24.04
C LEU A 34 -28.40 15.73 24.73
N ASN A 35 -28.17 14.44 24.46
CA ASN A 35 -29.09 13.37 24.87
C ASN A 35 -28.53 12.45 25.96
N HIS A 36 -27.23 12.54 26.29
CA HIS A 36 -26.61 11.64 27.26
C HIS A 36 -25.79 12.40 28.31
N CYS A 37 -26.16 12.26 29.58
CA CYS A 37 -25.56 13.01 30.70
C CYS A 37 -24.04 12.80 30.84
N ASP A 38 -23.56 11.59 30.52
CA ASP A 38 -22.13 11.25 30.62
C ASP A 38 -21.25 11.98 29.60
N TYR A 39 -21.86 12.71 28.65
CA TYR A 39 -21.16 13.52 27.65
C TYR A 39 -21.43 15.03 27.83
N SER A 40 -21.97 15.44 28.99
CA SER A 40 -22.33 16.84 29.26
C SER A 40 -21.13 17.77 29.46
N ASP A 41 -19.97 17.22 29.77
CA ASP A 41 -18.69 17.92 29.96
C ASP A 41 -17.79 17.88 28.71
N VAL A 42 -18.26 17.27 27.62
CA VAL A 42 -17.50 17.16 26.37
C VAL A 42 -17.68 18.43 25.53
N GLU A 43 -16.57 19.12 25.26
CA GLU A 43 -16.53 20.25 24.34
C GLU A 43 -16.09 19.80 22.93
N LEU A 44 -16.90 20.15 21.93
CA LEU A 44 -16.61 19.84 20.53
C LEU A 44 -15.85 20.99 19.87
N SER A 45 -14.67 20.72 19.33
CA SER A 45 -13.87 21.71 18.61
C SER A 45 -14.28 21.80 17.13
N GLU A 46 -15.09 22.80 16.79
CA GLU A 46 -15.44 23.11 15.39
C GLU A 46 -14.21 23.49 14.56
N ALA A 47 -13.25 24.21 15.17
CA ALA A 47 -12.01 24.58 14.51
C ALA A 47 -11.20 23.34 14.09
N ASN A 48 -11.12 22.31 14.94
CA ASN A 48 -10.46 21.06 14.57
C ASN A 48 -11.23 20.31 13.48
N MET A 49 -12.55 20.22 13.60
CA MET A 49 -13.39 19.49 12.64
C MET A 49 -13.40 20.14 11.25
N SER A 50 -13.30 21.47 11.16
CA SER A 50 -13.20 22.20 9.90
C SER A 50 -11.85 22.04 9.18
N THR A 51 -10.83 21.45 9.83
CA THR A 51 -9.58 21.07 9.14
C THR A 51 -9.76 19.88 8.19
N TYR A 52 -10.85 19.13 8.34
CA TYR A 52 -11.16 17.99 7.48
C TYR A 52 -12.03 18.43 6.30
N LEU A 53 -11.74 17.88 5.12
CA LEU A 53 -12.60 18.02 3.95
C LEU A 53 -13.65 16.92 3.97
N ASP A 54 -14.93 17.29 3.89
CA ASP A 54 -16.02 16.31 3.90
C ASP A 54 -15.99 15.43 2.66
N GLY A 55 -16.19 14.12 2.85
CA GLY A 55 -16.17 13.16 1.75
C GLY A 55 -14.80 12.96 1.12
N LYS A 56 -13.72 13.37 1.79
CA LYS A 56 -12.33 13.12 1.34
C LYS A 56 -11.55 12.32 2.36
N ALA A 57 -10.60 11.53 1.87
CA ALA A 57 -9.71 10.77 2.73
C ALA A 57 -8.66 11.70 3.34
N PRO A 58 -8.32 11.58 4.65
CA PRO A 58 -7.36 12.44 5.33
C PRO A 58 -5.91 11.99 5.08
N ILE A 59 -5.68 11.27 4.00
CA ILE A 59 -4.40 10.67 3.66
C ILE A 59 -3.94 11.16 2.29
N ALA A 60 -2.63 11.37 2.14
CA ALA A 60 -2.03 11.59 0.84
C ALA A 60 -2.05 10.29 0.03
N VAL A 61 -2.64 10.34 -1.17
CA VAL A 61 -2.54 9.29 -2.18
C VAL A 61 -1.26 9.56 -2.98
N VAL A 62 -0.31 8.63 -2.91
CA VAL A 62 0.96 8.75 -3.64
C VAL A 62 0.99 7.68 -4.72
N TYR A 63 0.78 8.12 -5.96
CA TYR A 63 1.04 7.32 -7.13
C TYR A 63 2.48 7.54 -7.59
N LYS A 64 3.19 6.44 -7.88
CA LYS A 64 4.49 6.49 -8.52
C LYS A 64 4.39 5.74 -9.82
N ASP A 65 4.44 6.51 -10.90
CA ASP A 65 4.46 5.96 -12.25
C ASP A 65 5.68 5.03 -12.42
N ARG A 66 5.45 3.89 -13.06
CA ARG A 66 6.49 2.90 -13.34
C ARG A 66 6.52 2.67 -14.84
N SER A 67 7.67 2.99 -15.45
CA SER A 67 7.91 2.77 -16.89
C SER A 67 8.15 1.31 -17.25
N GLY A 68 8.22 0.41 -16.27
CA GLY A 68 8.47 -1.01 -16.46
C GLY A 68 8.18 -1.81 -15.18
N ASN A 69 8.25 -3.13 -15.29
CA ASN A 69 8.02 -4.03 -14.15
C ASN A 69 9.27 -4.23 -13.27
N LYS A 70 10.43 -3.74 -13.71
CA LYS A 70 11.66 -3.80 -12.93
C LYS A 70 11.76 -2.67 -11.92
N ILE A 71 12.37 -2.96 -10.77
CA ILE A 71 12.66 -1.97 -9.73
C ILE A 71 14.12 -1.54 -9.86
N PRO A 72 14.43 -0.30 -10.29
CA PRO A 72 15.82 0.11 -10.57
C PRO A 72 16.78 -0.08 -9.40
N LYS A 73 16.29 0.12 -8.17
CA LYS A 73 17.08 -0.08 -6.93
C LYS A 73 17.32 -1.55 -6.56
N GLY A 74 16.59 -2.47 -7.18
CA GLY A 74 16.70 -3.92 -6.97
C GLY A 74 17.38 -4.66 -8.12
N MET A 75 17.76 -3.96 -9.20
CA MET A 75 18.41 -4.60 -10.35
C MET A 75 19.90 -4.82 -10.08
N SER A 76 20.42 -5.91 -10.61
CA SER A 76 21.86 -6.14 -10.70
C SER A 76 22.48 -5.14 -11.67
N ILE A 77 23.74 -4.75 -11.44
CA ILE A 77 24.53 -3.97 -12.42
C ILE A 77 24.72 -4.71 -13.76
N PHE A 78 24.49 -6.02 -13.78
CA PHE A 78 24.59 -6.88 -14.96
C PHE A 78 23.25 -7.17 -15.61
N ASP A 79 22.14 -6.70 -15.03
CA ASP A 79 20.82 -6.85 -15.63
C ASP A 79 20.66 -5.81 -16.74
N ASN A 80 20.63 -6.29 -17.98
CA ASN A 80 20.50 -5.46 -19.19
C ASN A 80 19.12 -5.61 -19.85
N ASP A 81 18.22 -6.43 -19.29
CA ASP A 81 16.92 -6.67 -19.93
C ASP A 81 15.94 -5.53 -19.60
N GLU A 82 15.09 -5.17 -20.57
CA GLU A 82 14.14 -4.06 -20.41
C GLU A 82 12.97 -4.38 -19.46
N ALA A 83 12.54 -5.65 -19.40
CA ALA A 83 11.44 -6.10 -18.57
C ALA A 83 11.66 -7.55 -18.08
N ASP A 84 11.13 -7.88 -16.90
CA ASP A 84 11.12 -9.25 -16.39
C ASP A 84 9.94 -10.02 -17.02
N GLY A 85 10.19 -11.17 -17.65
CA GLY A 85 9.13 -12.02 -18.20
C GLY A 85 9.48 -12.58 -19.58
N THR A 86 8.45 -12.96 -20.33
CA THR A 86 8.60 -13.54 -21.67
C THR A 86 7.67 -12.82 -22.65
N ILE A 87 8.14 -12.64 -23.88
CA ILE A 87 7.32 -12.13 -24.99
C ILE A 87 6.34 -13.19 -25.51
N GLU A 88 6.75 -14.46 -25.46
CA GLU A 88 5.97 -15.62 -25.89
C GLU A 88 6.25 -16.82 -24.98
N GLY A 89 5.19 -17.54 -24.61
CA GLY A 89 5.27 -18.73 -23.75
C GLY A 89 5.06 -18.45 -22.25
N PRO A 90 5.17 -19.49 -21.41
CA PRO A 90 4.89 -19.38 -19.97
C PRO A 90 5.95 -18.56 -19.23
N CYS A 91 5.50 -17.63 -18.38
CA CYS A 91 6.37 -16.82 -17.53
C CYS A 91 6.99 -17.67 -16.42
N PRO A 92 8.34 -17.77 -16.32
CA PRO A 92 8.98 -18.56 -15.28
C PRO A 92 8.77 -17.89 -13.92
N VAL A 93 8.25 -18.64 -12.96
CA VAL A 93 8.15 -18.19 -11.57
C VAL A 93 9.49 -18.48 -10.90
N VAL A 94 10.26 -17.43 -10.61
CA VAL A 94 11.52 -17.55 -9.88
C VAL A 94 11.21 -17.45 -8.38
N VAL A 95 11.30 -18.59 -7.68
CA VAL A 95 11.18 -18.64 -6.22
C VAL A 95 12.58 -18.71 -5.63
N TYR A 96 12.99 -17.64 -4.95
CA TYR A 96 14.20 -17.66 -4.13
C TYR A 96 13.91 -18.44 -2.84
N GLY A 97 14.17 -19.74 -2.86
CA GLY A 97 14.17 -20.53 -1.64
C GLY A 97 15.37 -20.16 -0.77
N LEU A 98 15.15 -19.86 0.51
CA LEU A 98 16.23 -19.82 1.49
C LEU A 98 16.64 -21.26 1.80
N ILE A 99 17.50 -21.82 0.95
CA ILE A 99 18.02 -23.20 1.06
C ILE A 99 19.30 -23.17 1.93
N GLY A 100 19.30 -22.45 3.06
CA GLY A 100 20.49 -22.27 3.88
C GLY A 100 21.03 -23.59 4.44
N GLU A 101 20.18 -24.30 5.18
CA GLU A 101 20.56 -25.54 5.89
C GLU A 101 20.90 -26.70 4.93
N TYR A 102 20.27 -26.74 3.75
CA TYR A 102 20.52 -27.81 2.77
C TYR A 102 21.79 -27.55 1.94
N LEU A 103 22.18 -26.28 1.74
CA LEU A 103 23.45 -25.95 1.09
C LEU A 103 24.65 -26.24 2.00
N GLU A 104 24.53 -26.06 3.31
CA GLU A 104 25.62 -26.36 4.27
C GLU A 104 26.09 -27.82 4.21
N THR A 105 25.21 -28.74 3.81
CA THR A 105 25.53 -30.16 3.67
C THR A 105 26.19 -30.54 2.34
N LYS A 106 26.32 -29.60 1.39
CA LYS A 106 26.84 -29.84 0.04
C LYS A 106 28.18 -29.17 -0.20
N SER A 107 29.02 -29.82 -1.00
CA SER A 107 30.30 -29.23 -1.41
C SER A 107 30.09 -28.07 -2.39
N ILE A 108 31.04 -27.13 -2.41
CA ILE A 108 31.01 -25.94 -3.28
C ILE A 108 30.81 -26.29 -4.77
N ASN A 109 31.37 -27.42 -5.22
CA ASN A 109 31.21 -27.86 -6.61
C ASN A 109 29.77 -28.30 -6.91
N GLU A 110 29.13 -29.00 -5.99
CA GLU A 110 27.73 -29.41 -6.11
C GLU A 110 26.78 -28.21 -6.05
N GLN A 111 27.06 -27.23 -5.18
CA GLN A 111 26.29 -26.00 -5.10
C GLN A 111 26.33 -25.22 -6.42
N LYS A 112 27.50 -25.14 -7.07
CA LYS A 112 27.65 -24.48 -8.39
C LYS A 112 26.87 -25.17 -9.50
N THR A 113 26.83 -26.50 -9.50
CA THR A 113 26.04 -27.25 -10.50
C THR A 113 24.53 -27.10 -10.33
N MET A 114 24.04 -26.77 -9.12
CA MET A 114 22.60 -26.56 -8.86
C MET A 114 22.11 -25.16 -9.22
N ALA A 115 23.02 -24.21 -9.46
CA ALA A 115 22.73 -22.81 -9.76
C ALA A 115 22.76 -22.47 -11.28
N THR A 116 22.79 -23.50 -12.14
CA THR A 116 22.76 -23.39 -13.61
C THR A 116 21.42 -23.91 -14.12
#